data_AF-A0A1M5N8Y9-F1
#
_entry.id   AF-A0A1M5N8Y9-F1
#
_cell.length_a   1.000
_cell.length_b   1.000
_cell.length_c   1.000
_cell.angle_alpha   90.00
_cell.angle_beta   90.00
_cell.angle_gamma   90.00
#
_symmetry.space_group_name_H-M   'P 1'
#
loop_
_entity.id
_entity.type
_entity.pdbx_description
1 polymer ?
#
loop_
_entity_poly.entity_id
_entity_poly.type
_entity_poly.pdbx_seq_one_letter_code
_entity_poly.pdbx_strand_id
1 'polypeptide(L)'
;MKKFLVLGIVLICGVCFGQGTYGGYSQMQPLQGSISDDIQQAQANAYRKREEKREIERIKYERDQQEKGRQEQEVQSQKEYEALDRQAIYKACIASRVGSKLYLFGGKNGEVLLGCLNCDKFDSDSVWNNYGKYGSKFNNESIWNKYGAYGGSYGAFSPFNFGSTPPKIIDDKGIFIGYFTINKYYTDRKENNLLDAICEKWEAISENISEMTK
;
A
#
# COMPACT_ATOMS: atom_id res chain seq x y z
N MET A 1 13.76 -27.99 37.86
CA MET A 1 14.84 -28.07 38.87
C MET A 1 14.70 -26.90 39.84
N LYS A 2 14.83 -27.17 41.16
CA LYS A 2 14.81 -26.26 42.33
C LYS A 2 13.41 -25.74 42.75
N LYS A 3 12.70 -26.40 43.69
CA LYS A 3 12.84 -26.54 45.18
C LYS A 3 12.17 -25.36 45.93
N PHE A 4 10.97 -25.57 46.51
CA PHE A 4 10.64 -25.71 47.96
C PHE A 4 10.82 -24.43 48.81
N LEU A 5 9.75 -23.99 49.50
CA LEU A 5 9.59 -24.25 50.95
C LEU A 5 8.18 -23.85 51.44
N VAL A 6 7.54 -24.81 52.10
CA VAL A 6 6.36 -24.69 52.97
C VAL A 6 6.86 -24.56 54.41
N LEU A 7 6.22 -23.73 55.24
CA LEU A 7 6.10 -23.86 56.70
C LEU A 7 5.18 -22.70 57.15
N GLY A 8 4.19 -22.85 58.03
CA GLY A 8 3.84 -23.92 58.96
C GLY A 8 2.96 -23.27 60.04
N ILE A 9 1.97 -24.01 60.49
CA ILE A 9 0.78 -23.59 61.24
C ILE A 9 1.08 -23.51 62.76
N VAL A 10 0.20 -22.80 63.48
CA VAL A 10 -0.40 -23.13 64.79
C VAL A 10 -0.03 -22.15 65.92
N LEU A 11 -1.07 -21.55 66.55
CA LEU A 11 -1.35 -21.50 68.00
C LEU A 11 -2.47 -20.46 68.25
N ILE A 12 -3.75 -20.88 68.30
CA ILE A 12 -4.53 -21.26 69.50
C ILE A 12 -4.93 -20.07 70.39
N CYS A 13 -6.25 -19.88 70.49
CA CYS A 13 -6.99 -18.97 71.38
C CYS A 13 -6.85 -19.30 72.88
N GLY A 14 -7.14 -18.27 73.68
CA GLY A 14 -7.43 -18.33 75.13
C GLY A 14 -6.59 -17.25 75.82
N VAL A 15 -7.14 -16.22 76.45
CA VAL A 15 -8.08 -16.18 77.59
C VAL A 15 -8.64 -14.72 77.64
N CYS A 16 -9.72 -14.27 78.26
CA CYS A 16 -10.51 -14.66 79.44
C CYS A 16 -11.90 -14.00 79.34
N PHE A 17 -12.89 -14.62 79.98
CA PHE A 17 -14.20 -14.06 80.30
C PHE A 17 -14.09 -12.84 81.25
N GLY A 18 -15.00 -11.88 81.07
CA GLY A 18 -15.37 -10.89 82.07
C GLY A 18 -16.79 -10.41 81.81
N GLN A 19 -17.77 -10.95 82.54
CA GLN A 19 -19.13 -10.39 82.58
C GLN A 19 -19.11 -9.08 83.37
N GLY A 20 -19.82 -8.07 82.87
CA GLY A 20 -20.04 -6.80 83.56
C GLY A 20 -21.28 -6.13 82.98
N THR A 21 -22.34 -6.10 83.77
CA THR A 21 -23.71 -5.71 83.46
C THR A 21 -23.93 -4.19 83.48
N TYR A 22 -24.89 -3.75 82.66
CA TYR A 22 -25.75 -2.55 82.75
C TYR A 22 -25.13 -1.18 83.06
N GLY A 23 -25.32 -0.26 82.11
CA GLY A 23 -25.20 1.18 82.36
C GLY A 23 -25.45 1.96 81.08
N GLY A 24 -26.72 2.23 80.78
CA GLY A 24 -27.11 3.02 79.62
C GLY A 24 -26.53 4.42 79.68
N TYR A 25 -25.83 4.81 78.61
CA TYR A 25 -25.81 6.18 78.14
C TYR A 25 -26.00 6.12 76.63
N SER A 26 -26.97 6.88 76.16
CA SER A 26 -27.16 7.15 74.75
C SER A 26 -25.86 7.76 74.22
N GLN A 27 -25.01 6.95 73.60
CA GLN A 27 -23.94 7.44 72.74
C GLN A 27 -24.67 8.00 71.52
N MET A 28 -25.05 9.27 71.60
CA MET A 28 -25.12 10.09 70.41
C MET A 28 -23.76 9.92 69.75
N GLN A 29 -23.73 9.16 68.66
CA GLN A 29 -22.58 9.16 67.76
C GLN A 29 -22.30 10.63 67.44
N PRO A 30 -21.10 11.16 67.71
CA PRO A 30 -20.79 12.49 67.23
C PRO A 30 -20.98 12.44 65.71
N LEU A 31 -21.60 13.47 65.14
CA LEU A 31 -21.51 13.72 63.70
C LEU A 31 -20.01 13.80 63.38
N GLN A 32 -19.45 12.68 62.94
CA GLN A 32 -18.02 12.50 62.71
C GLN A 32 -17.66 13.16 61.40
N GLY A 33 -17.26 14.43 61.49
CA GLY A 33 -16.69 15.24 60.42
C GLY A 33 -16.89 16.71 60.74
N SER A 34 -15.80 17.47 60.94
CA SER A 34 -15.94 18.92 60.93
C SER A 34 -16.21 19.36 59.48
N ILE A 35 -17.05 20.37 59.26
CA ILE A 35 -17.33 20.92 57.91
C ILE A 35 -16.04 21.22 57.13
N SER A 36 -14.93 21.49 57.83
CA SER A 36 -13.59 21.69 57.27
C SER A 36 -12.98 20.44 56.64
N ASP A 37 -13.17 19.25 57.23
CA ASP A 37 -12.58 17.99 56.75
C ASP A 37 -13.27 17.52 55.46
N ASP A 38 -14.59 17.66 55.39
CA ASP A 38 -15.39 17.36 54.19
C ASP A 38 -15.00 18.28 53.02
N ILE A 39 -14.72 19.56 53.30
CA ILE A 39 -14.25 20.52 52.30
C ILE A 39 -12.84 20.16 51.80
N GLN A 40 -11.92 19.79 52.69
CA GLN A 40 -10.57 19.36 52.29
C GLN A 40 -10.60 18.07 51.46
N GLN A 41 -11.45 17.11 51.82
CA GLN A 41 -11.61 15.87 51.08
C GLN A 41 -12.27 16.10 49.71
N ALA A 42 -13.26 17.00 49.63
CA ALA A 42 -13.85 17.41 48.35
C ALA A 42 -12.83 18.10 47.43
N GLN A 43 -11.96 18.96 47.99
CA GLN A 43 -10.88 19.62 47.26
C GLN A 43 -9.84 18.60 46.74
N ALA A 44 -9.42 17.64 47.57
CA ALA A 44 -8.51 16.58 47.17
C ALA A 44 -9.11 15.69 46.07
N ASN A 45 -10.39 15.32 46.18
CA ASN A 45 -11.11 14.56 45.15
C ASN A 45 -11.22 15.33 43.83
N ALA A 46 -11.49 16.65 43.89
CA ALA A 46 -11.55 17.50 42.71
C ALA A 46 -10.18 17.63 42.02
N TYR A 47 -9.09 17.71 42.79
CA TYR A 47 -7.74 17.69 42.26
C TYR A 47 -7.41 16.37 41.55
N ARG A 48 -7.66 15.21 42.18
CA ARG A 48 -7.45 13.89 41.55
C ARG A 48 -8.21 13.75 40.23
N LYS A 49 -9.49 14.13 40.20
CA LYS A 49 -10.33 14.06 39.00
C LYS A 49 -9.79 14.92 37.85
N ARG A 50 -9.17 16.07 38.15
CA ARG A 50 -8.51 16.93 37.15
C ARG A 50 -7.22 16.30 36.62
N GLU A 51 -6.41 15.68 37.49
CA GLU A 51 -5.21 14.96 37.06
C GLU A 51 -5.55 13.73 36.21
N GLU A 52 -6.55 12.94 36.60
CA GLU A 52 -7.05 11.81 35.80
C GLU A 52 -7.53 12.28 34.42
N LYS A 53 -8.26 13.39 34.35
CA LYS A 53 -8.71 13.96 33.07
C LYS A 53 -7.52 14.38 32.18
N ARG A 54 -6.50 15.02 32.75
CA ARG A 54 -5.27 15.41 32.02
C ARG A 54 -4.50 14.19 31.52
N GLU A 55 -4.41 13.15 32.32
CA GLU A 55 -3.75 11.90 31.94
C GLU A 55 -4.50 11.19 30.82
N ILE A 56 -5.83 11.12 30.88
CA ILE A 56 -6.66 10.57 29.80
C ILE A 56 -6.49 11.37 28.51
N GLU A 57 -6.41 12.70 28.58
CA GLU A 57 -6.16 13.54 27.41
C GLU A 57 -4.78 13.30 26.80
N ARG A 58 -3.73 13.12 27.62
CA ARG A 58 -2.39 12.72 27.16
C ARG A 58 -2.42 11.36 26.46
N ILE A 59 -2.99 10.34 27.10
CA ILE A 59 -3.11 8.98 26.55
C ILE A 59 -3.88 9.00 25.24
N LYS A 60 -4.97 9.77 25.16
CA LYS A 60 -5.75 9.91 23.93
C LYS A 60 -4.89 10.51 22.82
N TYR A 61 -4.17 11.59 23.11
CA TYR A 61 -3.27 12.22 22.14
C TYR A 61 -2.20 11.25 21.64
N GLU A 62 -1.52 10.54 22.55
CA GLU A 62 -0.47 9.57 22.20
C GLU A 62 -1.00 8.45 21.31
N ARG A 63 -2.18 7.90 21.66
CA ARG A 63 -2.83 6.89 20.83
C ARG A 63 -3.20 7.44 19.45
N ASP A 64 -3.70 8.67 19.37
CA ASP A 64 -4.03 9.30 18.09
C ASP A 64 -2.77 9.54 17.24
N GLN A 65 -1.63 9.89 17.86
CA GLN A 65 -0.35 9.98 17.15
C GLN A 65 0.17 8.61 16.70
N GLN A 66 0.06 7.58 17.55
CA GLN A 66 0.47 6.22 17.21
C GLN A 66 -0.38 5.65 16.06
N GLU A 67 -1.68 5.91 16.07
CA GLU A 67 -2.59 5.49 15.01
C GLU A 67 -2.27 6.19 13.69
N LYS A 68 -2.00 7.50 13.71
CA LYS A 68 -1.50 8.23 12.54
C LYS A 68 -0.21 7.62 12.01
N GLY A 69 0.76 7.36 12.89
CA GLY A 69 2.03 6.73 12.51
C GLY A 69 1.84 5.34 11.90
N ARG A 70 0.89 4.54 12.41
CA ARG A 70 0.55 3.23 11.84
C ARG A 70 -0.06 3.35 10.45
N GLN A 71 -1.00 4.29 10.27
CA GLN A 71 -1.63 4.55 8.97
C GLN A 71 -0.60 5.05 7.94
N GLU A 72 0.30 5.94 8.34
CA GLU A 72 1.39 6.41 7.47
C GLU A 72 2.33 5.28 7.06
N GLN A 73 2.66 4.36 7.98
CA GLN A 73 3.46 3.18 7.69
C GLN A 73 2.75 2.21 6.72
N GLU A 74 1.46 2.00 6.88
CA GLU A 74 0.66 1.14 5.99
C GLU A 74 0.54 1.73 4.58
N VAL A 75 0.30 3.04 4.48
CA VAL A 75 0.32 3.75 3.19
C VAL A 75 1.70 3.66 2.53
N GLN A 76 2.77 3.77 3.32
CA GLN A 76 4.13 3.68 2.80
C GLN A 76 4.46 2.28 2.28
N SER A 77 4.09 1.23 3.01
CA SER A 77 4.33 -0.15 2.58
C SER A 77 3.53 -0.50 1.32
N GLN A 78 2.29 0.00 1.22
CA GLN A 78 1.47 -0.16 0.01
C GLN A 78 2.11 0.53 -1.21
N LYS A 79 2.60 1.76 -1.05
CA LYS A 79 3.32 2.48 -2.13
C LYS A 79 4.56 1.73 -2.59
N GLU A 80 5.29 1.10 -1.67
CA GLU A 80 6.48 0.30 -1.96
C GLU A 80 6.12 -0.99 -2.72
N TYR A 81 5.07 -1.70 -2.29
CA TYR A 81 4.57 -2.88 -3.01
C TYR A 81 4.09 -2.53 -4.43
N GLU A 82 3.37 -1.42 -4.60
CA GLU A 82 2.98 -0.93 -5.92
C GLU A 82 4.18 -0.51 -6.77
N ALA A 83 5.25 0.03 -6.15
CA ALA A 83 6.48 0.37 -6.88
C ALA A 83 7.20 -0.88 -7.40
N LEU A 84 7.21 -1.97 -6.63
CA LEU A 84 7.74 -3.25 -7.05
C LEU A 84 6.91 -3.87 -8.19
N ASP A 85 5.58 -3.83 -8.10
CA ASP A 85 4.67 -4.27 -9.16
C ASP A 85 4.89 -3.48 -10.47
N ARG A 86 5.06 -2.15 -10.37
CA ARG A 86 5.34 -1.28 -11.53
C ARG A 86 6.58 -1.75 -12.31
N GLN A 87 7.67 -2.11 -11.64
CA GLN A 87 8.88 -2.56 -12.35
C GLN A 87 8.78 -3.98 -12.93
N ALA A 88 7.85 -4.81 -12.43
CA ALA A 88 7.76 -6.20 -12.82
C ALA A 88 7.47 -6.37 -14.32
N ILE A 89 6.63 -5.51 -14.89
CA ILE A 89 6.30 -5.53 -16.33
C ILE A 89 7.55 -5.27 -17.18
N TYR A 90 8.30 -4.20 -16.88
CA TYR A 90 9.53 -3.89 -17.61
C TYR A 90 10.56 -5.02 -17.48
N LYS A 91 10.74 -5.57 -16.27
CA LYS A 91 11.65 -6.71 -16.03
C LYS A 91 11.21 -7.97 -16.79
N ALA A 92 9.92 -8.24 -16.88
CA ALA A 92 9.39 -9.34 -17.68
C ALA A 92 9.60 -9.11 -19.19
N CYS A 93 9.42 -7.88 -19.68
CA CYS A 93 9.71 -7.51 -21.08
C CYS A 93 11.16 -7.79 -21.44
N ILE A 94 12.12 -7.25 -20.71
CA ILE A 94 13.54 -7.44 -21.02
C ILE A 94 13.99 -8.90 -20.83
N ALA A 95 13.40 -9.63 -19.88
CA ALA A 95 13.64 -11.07 -19.72
C ALA A 95 13.08 -11.89 -20.90
N SER A 96 11.99 -11.45 -21.54
CA SER A 96 11.43 -12.12 -22.72
C SER A 96 12.31 -12.07 -23.96
N ARG A 97 13.42 -11.32 -23.93
CA ARG A 97 14.38 -11.19 -25.04
C ARG A 97 15.24 -12.45 -25.28
N VAL A 98 15.18 -13.46 -24.41
CA VAL A 98 15.91 -14.72 -24.59
C VAL A 98 15.38 -15.44 -25.85
N GLY A 99 16.03 -15.20 -26.99
CA GLY A 99 15.67 -15.76 -28.30
C GLY A 99 15.79 -14.74 -29.42
N SER A 100 14.97 -13.69 -29.39
CA SER A 100 14.91 -12.64 -30.42
C SER A 100 14.36 -11.32 -29.87
N LYS A 101 14.70 -10.21 -30.54
CA LYS A 101 14.02 -8.91 -30.31
C LYS A 101 12.62 -8.96 -30.89
N LEU A 102 11.68 -8.27 -30.24
CA LEU A 102 10.30 -8.11 -30.70
C LEU A 102 10.06 -6.65 -31.07
N TYR A 103 9.85 -6.38 -32.35
CA TYR A 103 9.56 -5.07 -32.89
C TYR A 103 8.05 -4.89 -33.14
N LEU A 104 7.59 -3.67 -32.92
CA LEU A 104 6.22 -3.25 -33.16
C LEU A 104 6.16 -2.45 -34.46
N PHE A 105 5.21 -2.80 -35.33
CA PHE A 105 4.97 -2.10 -36.59
C PHE A 105 3.51 -1.69 -36.70
N GLY A 106 3.26 -0.39 -36.87
CA GLY A 106 1.94 0.19 -37.01
C GLY A 106 1.69 0.83 -38.38
N GLY A 107 0.57 1.54 -38.45
CA GLY A 107 0.12 2.26 -39.62
C GLY A 107 -0.78 1.37 -40.49
N LYS A 108 -1.41 1.97 -41.51
CA LYS A 108 -2.42 1.30 -42.33
C LYS A 108 -1.96 -0.05 -42.90
N ASN A 109 -0.68 -0.16 -43.23
CA ASN A 109 -0.07 -1.36 -43.81
C ASN A 109 0.86 -2.11 -42.83
N GLY A 110 1.11 -1.58 -41.63
CA GLY A 110 2.12 -2.14 -40.71
C GLY A 110 3.56 -1.88 -41.17
N GLU A 111 3.84 -0.69 -41.70
CA GLU A 111 5.15 -0.29 -42.24
C GLU A 111 5.90 0.69 -41.33
N VAL A 112 5.22 1.28 -40.35
CA VAL A 112 5.80 2.28 -39.45
C VAL A 112 6.37 1.57 -38.23
N LEU A 113 7.69 1.59 -38.06
CA LEU A 113 8.34 1.09 -36.85
C LEU A 113 7.88 1.92 -35.64
N LEU A 114 7.41 1.25 -34.59
CA LEU A 114 6.98 1.85 -33.32
C LEU A 114 7.91 1.50 -32.16
N GLY A 115 8.98 0.75 -32.43
CA GLY A 115 10.04 0.41 -31.48
C GLY A 115 10.09 -1.08 -31.12
N CYS A 116 11.06 -1.40 -30.27
CA CYS A 116 11.34 -2.73 -29.74
C CYS A 116 10.70 -2.88 -28.36
N LEU A 117 9.79 -3.84 -28.22
CA LEU A 117 9.00 -4.07 -27.01
C LEU A 117 9.80 -4.72 -25.88
N ASN A 118 10.76 -5.58 -26.20
CA ASN A 118 11.57 -6.32 -25.23
C ASN A 118 13.03 -5.82 -25.14
N CYS A 119 13.32 -4.63 -25.67
CA CYS A 119 14.62 -4.00 -25.55
C CYS A 119 14.74 -3.25 -24.21
N ASP A 120 15.97 -3.15 -23.70
CA ASP A 120 16.25 -2.39 -22.48
C ASP A 120 16.06 -0.88 -22.70
N LYS A 121 15.99 -0.11 -21.62
CA LYS A 121 15.78 1.35 -21.65
C LYS A 121 16.91 2.15 -22.32
N PHE A 122 18.08 1.56 -22.55
CA PHE A 122 19.24 2.22 -23.13
C PHE A 122 19.33 2.03 -24.64
N ASP A 123 18.65 1.01 -25.18
CA ASP A 123 18.54 0.78 -26.62
C ASP A 123 17.76 1.93 -27.29
N SER A 124 18.26 2.41 -28.43
CA SER A 124 17.68 3.54 -29.18
C SER A 124 16.29 3.22 -29.72
N ASP A 125 16.05 1.94 -30.02
CA ASP A 125 14.80 1.48 -30.60
C ASP A 125 13.78 1.10 -29.52
N SER A 126 14.16 1.11 -28.25
CA SER A 126 13.31 0.64 -27.16
C SER A 126 12.09 1.52 -26.92
N VAL A 127 10.93 0.88 -26.77
CA VAL A 127 9.73 1.54 -26.26
C VAL A 127 9.91 1.95 -24.78
N TRP A 128 10.88 1.39 -24.06
CA TRP A 128 11.15 1.72 -22.66
C TRP A 128 12.16 2.86 -22.50
N ASN A 129 12.73 3.37 -23.59
CA ASN A 129 13.62 4.51 -23.57
C ASN A 129 12.80 5.82 -23.58
N ASN A 130 12.51 6.36 -22.39
CA ASN A 130 11.67 7.55 -22.22
C ASN A 130 12.27 8.84 -22.83
N TYR A 131 13.57 8.83 -23.18
CA TYR A 131 14.24 9.92 -23.90
C TYR A 131 14.40 9.63 -25.39
N GLY A 132 14.12 8.40 -25.82
CA GLY A 132 14.23 7.94 -27.20
C GLY A 132 12.99 8.23 -28.05
N LYS A 133 13.12 8.00 -29.36
CA LYS A 133 12.04 8.23 -30.34
C LYS A 133 10.79 7.41 -30.01
N TYR A 134 10.97 6.14 -29.69
CA TYR A 134 9.88 5.17 -29.55
C TYR A 134 9.33 5.04 -28.13
N GLY A 135 10.10 5.46 -27.12
CA GLY A 135 9.66 5.44 -25.72
C GLY A 135 9.21 6.80 -25.19
N SER A 136 9.53 7.92 -25.85
CA SER A 136 9.08 9.24 -25.39
C SER A 136 7.57 9.41 -25.55
N LYS A 137 6.88 9.79 -24.47
CA LYS A 137 5.42 10.08 -24.49
C LYS A 137 5.04 11.29 -25.33
N PHE A 138 6.02 12.06 -25.80
CA PHE A 138 5.82 13.24 -26.65
C PHE A 138 6.03 12.95 -28.14
N ASN A 139 6.50 11.75 -28.49
CA ASN A 139 6.74 11.39 -29.88
C ASN A 139 5.47 10.82 -30.53
N ASN A 140 5.22 11.15 -31.80
CA ASN A 140 4.04 10.67 -32.52
C ASN A 140 4.10 9.18 -32.87
N GLU A 141 5.28 8.57 -32.94
CA GLU A 141 5.48 7.14 -33.22
C GLU A 141 5.55 6.29 -31.94
N SER A 142 5.53 6.92 -30.76
CA SER A 142 5.55 6.21 -29.49
C SER A 142 4.17 5.66 -29.14
N ILE A 143 4.13 4.38 -28.77
CA ILE A 143 2.92 3.75 -28.22
C ILE A 143 2.54 4.35 -26.86
N TRP A 144 3.43 5.11 -26.20
CA TRP A 144 3.11 5.75 -24.93
C TRP A 144 2.60 7.18 -25.06
N ASN A 145 2.54 7.72 -26.27
CA ASN A 145 1.91 9.01 -26.51
C ASN A 145 0.38 8.86 -26.49
N LYS A 146 -0.23 9.26 -25.36
CA LYS A 146 -1.68 9.20 -25.13
C LYS A 146 -2.53 10.03 -26.10
N TYR A 147 -1.90 10.95 -26.83
CA TYR A 147 -2.56 11.79 -27.83
C TYR A 147 -2.20 11.39 -29.26
N GLY A 148 -1.33 10.38 -29.43
CA GLY A 148 -0.85 9.91 -30.72
C GLY A 148 -1.73 8.83 -31.33
N ALA A 149 -1.55 8.59 -32.64
CA ALA A 149 -2.31 7.59 -33.39
C ALA A 149 -2.00 6.13 -32.96
N TYR A 150 -0.83 5.90 -32.38
CA TYR A 150 -0.32 4.57 -31.97
C TYR A 150 -0.39 4.30 -30.47
N GLY A 151 -0.71 5.30 -29.66
CA GLY A 151 -0.71 5.18 -28.20
C GLY A 151 -1.96 5.73 -27.53
N GLY A 152 -2.74 6.57 -28.21
CA GLY A 152 -3.92 7.19 -27.63
C GLY A 152 -5.12 6.27 -27.54
N SER A 153 -6.02 6.56 -26.61
CA SER A 153 -7.28 5.83 -26.40
C SER A 153 -8.22 5.89 -27.60
N TYR A 154 -8.05 6.87 -28.49
CA TYR A 154 -8.82 7.04 -29.72
C TYR A 154 -7.99 6.83 -31.00
N GLY A 155 -6.72 6.44 -30.87
CA GLY A 155 -5.84 6.22 -32.02
C GLY A 155 -6.26 4.99 -32.83
N ALA A 156 -6.43 5.11 -34.14
CA ALA A 156 -6.84 4.00 -35.00
C ALA A 156 -5.82 2.84 -35.05
N PHE A 157 -4.57 3.12 -34.70
CA PHE A 157 -3.45 2.18 -34.69
C PHE A 157 -2.96 1.85 -33.27
N SER A 158 -3.74 2.22 -32.25
CA SER A 158 -3.37 2.01 -30.86
C SER A 158 -3.62 0.56 -30.45
N PRO A 159 -2.71 -0.08 -29.71
CA PRO A 159 -2.97 -1.39 -29.10
C PRO A 159 -3.93 -1.26 -27.90
N PHE A 160 -4.15 -0.05 -27.37
CA PHE A 160 -4.85 0.21 -26.11
C PHE A 160 -6.34 0.52 -26.27
N ASN A 161 -6.88 0.29 -27.47
CA ASN A 161 -8.31 0.43 -27.74
C ASN A 161 -8.79 -0.65 -28.73
N PHE A 162 -10.07 -0.59 -29.10
CA PHE A 162 -10.69 -1.48 -30.09
C PHE A 162 -10.46 -1.01 -31.53
N GLY A 163 -9.34 -0.34 -31.79
CA GLY A 163 -8.94 0.13 -33.11
C GLY A 163 -8.85 -0.99 -34.14
N SER A 164 -9.10 -0.64 -35.40
CA SER A 164 -9.19 -1.60 -36.50
C SER A 164 -7.84 -2.14 -36.98
N THR A 165 -6.74 -1.43 -36.68
CA THR A 165 -5.42 -1.73 -37.24
C THR A 165 -4.33 -1.62 -36.18
N PRO A 166 -4.36 -2.49 -35.14
CA PRO A 166 -3.36 -2.48 -34.09
C PRO A 166 -1.96 -2.84 -34.60
N PRO A 167 -0.90 -2.57 -33.82
CA PRO A 167 0.46 -2.88 -34.21
C PRO A 167 0.70 -4.39 -34.41
N LYS A 168 1.49 -4.73 -35.42
CA LYS A 168 2.05 -6.06 -35.65
C LYS A 168 3.27 -6.26 -34.74
N ILE A 169 3.44 -7.47 -34.23
CA ILE A 169 4.65 -7.92 -33.56
C ILE A 169 5.45 -8.74 -34.57
N ILE A 170 6.69 -8.35 -34.79
CA ILE A 170 7.63 -9.01 -35.71
C ILE A 170 8.93 -9.26 -34.96
N ASP A 171 9.50 -10.46 -35.08
CA ASP A 171 10.80 -10.75 -34.48
C ASP A 171 11.98 -10.19 -35.30
N ASP A 172 13.20 -10.28 -34.78
CA ASP A 172 14.41 -9.82 -35.48
C ASP A 172 14.77 -10.62 -36.76
N LYS A 173 14.07 -11.73 -37.03
CA LYS A 173 14.20 -12.51 -38.27
C LYS A 173 13.13 -12.13 -39.30
N GLY A 174 12.25 -11.18 -38.98
CA GLY A 174 11.15 -10.75 -39.85
C GLY A 174 9.93 -11.66 -39.79
N ILE A 175 9.84 -12.56 -38.80
CA ILE A 175 8.69 -13.47 -38.64
C ILE A 175 7.57 -12.71 -37.93
N PHE A 176 6.38 -12.74 -38.54
CA PHE A 176 5.17 -12.22 -37.91
C PHE A 176 4.72 -13.12 -36.77
N ILE A 177 4.58 -12.54 -35.57
CA ILE A 177 4.23 -13.25 -34.33
C ILE A 177 2.73 -13.12 -33.99
N GLY A 178 2.11 -12.00 -34.39
CA GLY A 178 0.71 -11.69 -34.10
C GLY A 178 0.48 -10.19 -33.92
N TYR A 179 -0.77 -9.79 -33.67
CA TYR A 179 -1.14 -8.41 -33.37
C TYR A 179 -1.09 -8.10 -31.87
N PHE A 180 -0.59 -6.93 -31.52
CA PHE A 180 -0.61 -6.40 -30.16
C PHE A 180 -1.86 -5.55 -29.95
N THR A 181 -2.85 -6.04 -29.20
CA THR A 181 -4.08 -5.27 -28.93
C THR A 181 -4.83 -5.75 -27.68
N ILE A 182 -5.52 -4.82 -27.01
CA ILE A 182 -6.48 -5.09 -25.94
C ILE A 182 -7.74 -5.78 -26.45
N ASN A 183 -8.08 -5.65 -27.74
CA ASN A 183 -9.24 -6.29 -28.32
C ASN A 183 -9.02 -7.81 -28.44
N LYS A 184 -9.57 -8.58 -27.48
CA LYS A 184 -9.45 -10.05 -27.40
C LYS A 184 -10.06 -10.79 -28.59
N TYR A 185 -10.92 -10.13 -29.37
CA TYR A 185 -11.58 -10.71 -30.54
C TYR A 185 -10.87 -10.41 -31.86
N TYR A 186 -9.74 -9.68 -31.83
CA TYR A 186 -8.98 -9.37 -33.03
C TYR A 186 -8.31 -10.64 -33.59
N THR A 187 -8.51 -10.92 -34.87
CA THR A 187 -7.91 -12.08 -35.53
C THR A 187 -6.38 -12.03 -35.47
N ASP A 188 -5.74 -13.16 -35.20
CA ASP A 188 -4.28 -13.28 -35.04
C ASP A 188 -3.69 -12.37 -33.94
N ARG A 189 -4.51 -11.95 -32.97
CA ARG A 189 -4.03 -11.35 -31.73
C ARG A 189 -3.05 -12.29 -31.05
N LYS A 190 -1.93 -11.74 -30.56
CA LYS A 190 -1.00 -12.50 -29.74
C LYS A 190 -1.53 -12.66 -28.32
N GLU A 191 -1.96 -13.87 -27.97
CA GLU A 191 -2.26 -14.23 -26.58
C GLU A 191 -0.98 -14.33 -25.75
N ASN A 192 -0.85 -13.46 -24.76
CA ASN A 192 0.31 -13.39 -23.88
C ASN A 192 0.00 -12.54 -22.64
N ASN A 193 0.20 -13.11 -21.44
CA ASN A 193 -0.09 -12.42 -20.17
C ASN A 193 0.70 -11.12 -19.98
N LEU A 194 1.91 -11.01 -20.53
CA LEU A 194 2.70 -9.78 -20.45
C LEU A 194 2.13 -8.69 -21.36
N LEU A 195 1.70 -9.03 -22.57
CA LEU A 195 1.00 -8.07 -23.45
C LEU A 195 -0.31 -7.61 -22.84
N ASP A 196 -1.05 -8.54 -22.21
CA ASP A 196 -2.28 -8.22 -21.48
C ASP A 196 -2.01 -7.26 -20.33
N ALA A 197 -0.99 -7.54 -19.50
CA ALA A 197 -0.59 -6.67 -18.40
C ALA A 197 -0.17 -5.27 -18.87
N ILE A 198 0.53 -5.17 -20.02
CA ILE A 198 0.88 -3.87 -20.61
C ILE A 198 -0.37 -3.09 -21.01
N CYS A 199 -1.33 -3.75 -21.66
CA CYS A 199 -2.60 -3.12 -22.05
C CYS A 199 -3.41 -2.68 -20.82
N GLU A 200 -3.52 -3.53 -19.80
CA GLU A 200 -4.27 -3.25 -18.58
C GLU A 200 -3.65 -2.11 -17.76
N LYS A 201 -2.32 -2.00 -17.75
CA LYS A 201 -1.58 -0.96 -17.01
C LYS A 201 -1.18 0.24 -17.86
N TRP A 202 -1.67 0.33 -19.11
CA TRP A 202 -1.27 1.34 -20.08
C TRP A 202 -1.25 2.76 -19.52
N GLU A 203 -2.31 3.18 -18.82
CA GLU A 203 -2.41 4.55 -18.28
C GLU A 203 -1.29 4.88 -17.29
N ALA A 204 -0.98 3.93 -16.40
CA ALA A 204 0.07 4.07 -15.39
C ALA A 204 1.46 4.06 -16.04
N ILE A 205 1.68 3.18 -17.01
CA ILE A 205 2.96 3.07 -17.74
C ILE A 205 3.24 4.36 -18.51
N SER A 206 2.27 4.83 -19.30
CA SER A 206 2.43 5.97 -20.20
C SER A 206 2.60 7.31 -19.47
N GLU A 207 2.11 7.45 -18.23
CA GLU A 207 2.43 8.63 -17.41
C GLU A 207 3.91 8.65 -17.00
N ASN A 208 4.41 7.50 -16.53
CA ASN A 208 5.62 7.39 -15.72
C ASN A 208 6.57 6.26 -16.18
N ILE A 209 6.88 6.22 -17.47
CA ILE A 209 7.83 5.25 -18.07
C ILE A 209 9.19 5.27 -17.36
N SER A 210 9.64 6.45 -16.93
CA SER A 210 10.90 6.58 -16.19
C SER A 210 10.90 5.79 -14.88
N GLU A 211 9.74 5.63 -14.22
CA GLU A 211 9.62 4.89 -12.96
C GLU A 211 9.58 3.38 -13.17
N MET A 212 8.97 2.94 -14.27
CA MET A 212 8.95 1.54 -14.69
C MET A 212 10.37 0.99 -14.89
N THR A 213 11.29 1.87 -15.28
CA THR A 213 12.64 1.54 -15.71
C THR A 213 13.73 1.92 -14.71
N LYS A 214 13.36 2.44 -13.52
CA LYS A 214 14.31 2.75 -12.41
C LYS A 214 15.08 1.50 -12.00
#